data_AF-A0A562KHT7-F1
#
_entry.id   AF-A0A562KHT7-F1
#
_cell.length_a   1.000
_cell.length_b   1.000
_cell.length_c   1.000
_cell.angle_alpha   90.00
_cell.angle_beta   90.00
_cell.angle_gamma   90.00
#
_symmetry.space_group_name_H-M   'P 1'
#
loop_
_entity.id
_entity.type
_entity.pdbx_description
1 polymer ?
#
loop_
_entity_poly.entity_id
_entity_poly.type
_entity_poly.pdbx_seq_one_letter_code
_entity_poly.pdbx_strand_id
1 'polypeptide(L)'
;MAHTGAILEELGRIEHVVAPYVRLRPGVLNDALETKANLADPAREAFSADCDAFVAVVADKYFELCVSAIKTADPNHLVLGSRFGYQPLAGVIAAAGRHLDVISFNCYEFDPGPVIDAYAATGKPCLISEFSFRGDDAGLPNTKGAGPRLATQLDRARAFEGYVAAALSKPNVVGYHWFEHADQPAQGRFDGEDSNFGTVTIDDRVYDELTKTMTRVNVAAERIHAAPVPAVI
;
A
#
# COMPACT_ATOMS: atom_id res chain seq x y z
N MET A 1 7.56 10.10 39.13
CA MET A 1 6.10 10.08 38.88
C MET A 1 5.45 11.46 38.96
N ALA A 2 5.87 12.39 39.84
CA ALA A 2 5.27 13.73 39.91
C ALA A 2 5.56 14.65 38.69
N HIS A 3 6.72 14.53 38.05
CA HIS A 3 7.10 15.39 36.91
C HIS A 3 6.31 15.12 35.61
N THR A 4 5.80 13.90 35.42
CA THR A 4 5.12 13.48 34.18
C THR A 4 3.67 13.95 34.12
N GLY A 5 3.01 14.09 35.28
CA GLY A 5 1.62 14.57 35.36
C GLY A 5 1.48 16.06 35.04
N ALA A 6 2.43 16.89 35.48
CA ALA A 6 2.42 18.33 35.20
C ALA A 6 2.56 18.64 33.69
N ILE A 7 3.36 17.86 32.96
CA ILE A 7 3.57 18.03 31.51
C ILE A 7 2.30 17.68 30.71
N LEU A 8 1.58 16.62 31.10
CA LEU A 8 0.34 16.23 30.42
C LEU A 8 -0.78 17.25 30.64
N GLU A 9 -0.87 17.84 31.84
CA GLU A 9 -1.81 18.94 32.10
C GLU A 9 -1.46 20.20 31.31
N GLU A 10 -0.17 20.51 31.14
CA GLU A 10 0.29 21.63 30.32
C GLU A 10 -0.02 21.42 28.83
N LEU A 11 0.25 20.22 28.30
CA LEU A 11 -0.09 19.85 26.93
C LEU A 11 -1.61 19.86 26.70
N GLY A 12 -2.40 19.45 27.70
CA GLY A 12 -3.87 19.47 27.66
C GLY A 12 -4.48 20.87 27.63
N ARG A 13 -3.71 21.93 27.91
CA ARG A 13 -4.13 23.34 27.80
C ARG A 13 -3.76 23.98 26.46
N ILE A 14 -3.05 23.27 25.60
CA ILE A 14 -2.71 23.78 24.26
C ILE A 14 -3.96 23.67 23.38
N GLU A 15 -4.71 24.76 23.27
CA GLU A 15 -5.92 24.82 22.44
C GLU A 15 -5.60 24.91 20.94
N HIS A 16 -4.43 25.43 20.58
CA HIS A 16 -4.05 25.64 19.18
C HIS A 16 -2.53 25.52 18.99
N VAL A 17 -2.11 24.62 18.11
CA VAL A 17 -0.71 24.48 17.67
C VAL A 17 -0.59 25.00 16.25
N VAL A 18 0.23 26.04 16.06
CA VAL A 18 0.63 26.49 14.72
C VAL A 18 1.93 25.78 14.37
N ALA A 19 1.91 24.94 13.34
CA ALA A 19 3.14 24.32 12.85
C ALA A 19 4.08 25.41 12.29
N PRO A 20 5.36 25.45 12.71
CA PRO A 20 6.31 26.44 12.22
C PRO A 20 6.58 26.29 10.71
N TYR A 21 6.37 25.08 10.17
CA TYR A 21 6.51 24.77 8.75
C TYR A 21 5.34 23.92 8.25
N VAL A 22 4.90 24.17 7.01
CA VAL A 22 3.88 23.35 6.34
C VAL A 22 4.56 22.20 5.62
N ARG A 23 4.10 20.97 5.90
CA ARG A 23 4.52 19.77 5.18
C ARG A 23 3.56 19.45 4.04
N LEU A 24 4.11 19.09 2.89
CA LEU A 24 3.32 18.47 1.83
C LEU A 24 2.84 17.10 2.29
N ARG A 25 1.65 16.70 1.81
CA ARG A 25 1.11 15.37 2.11
C ARG A 25 2.01 14.28 1.52
N PRO A 26 2.16 13.12 2.18
CA PRO A 26 2.77 11.95 1.57
C PRO A 26 2.19 11.68 0.17
N GLY A 27 3.04 11.39 -0.81
CA GLY A 27 2.64 11.20 -2.23
C GLY A 27 2.57 12.49 -3.08
N VAL A 28 2.75 13.67 -2.47
CA VAL A 28 2.88 14.98 -3.18
C VAL A 28 4.26 15.61 -2.94
N LEU A 29 5.11 14.93 -2.17
CA LEU A 29 6.48 15.37 -1.87
C LEU A 29 7.30 15.46 -3.16
N ASN A 30 7.97 16.59 -3.33
CA ASN A 30 8.94 16.81 -4.39
C ASN A 30 10.30 17.05 -3.73
N ASP A 31 11.18 16.06 -3.83
CA ASP A 31 12.48 16.04 -3.14
C ASP A 31 13.34 17.26 -3.46
N ALA A 32 13.27 17.80 -4.68
CA ALA A 32 14.03 18.98 -5.07
C ALA A 32 13.51 20.27 -4.41
N LEU A 33 12.20 20.40 -4.26
CA LEU A 33 11.59 21.55 -3.59
C LEU A 33 11.82 21.48 -2.07
N GLU A 34 11.70 20.29 -1.49
CA GLU A 34 11.97 20.04 -0.07
C GLU A 34 13.45 20.30 0.25
N THR A 35 14.38 19.82 -0.59
CA THR A 35 15.82 20.07 -0.43
C THR A 35 16.15 21.56 -0.48
N LYS A 36 15.58 22.30 -1.45
CA LYS A 36 15.79 23.74 -1.55
C LYS A 36 15.24 24.48 -0.32
N ALA A 37 14.07 24.08 0.18
CA ALA A 37 13.48 24.69 1.36
C ALA A 37 14.30 24.39 2.64
N ASN A 38 14.83 23.17 2.78
CA ASN A 38 15.68 22.78 3.91
C ASN A 38 17.02 23.53 3.91
N LEU A 39 17.64 23.75 2.74
CA LEU A 39 18.87 24.56 2.63
C LEU A 39 18.65 26.03 3.00
N ALA A 40 17.45 26.56 2.77
CA ALA A 40 17.11 27.94 3.10
C ALA A 40 16.87 28.15 4.60
N ASP A 41 16.42 27.12 5.32
CA ASP A 41 16.23 27.13 6.78
C ASP A 41 16.48 25.74 7.37
N PRO A 42 17.66 25.49 7.97
CA PRO A 42 17.99 24.20 8.58
C PRO A 42 17.05 23.77 9.71
N ALA A 43 16.36 24.70 10.38
CA ALA A 43 15.38 24.35 11.41
C ALA A 43 14.14 23.65 10.82
N ARG A 44 13.88 23.83 9.52
CA ARG A 44 12.85 23.09 8.78
C ARG A 44 13.20 21.61 8.64
N GLU A 45 14.47 21.31 8.39
CA GLU A 45 14.95 19.92 8.28
C GLU A 45 14.81 19.21 9.62
N ALA A 46 15.30 19.85 10.70
CA ALA A 46 15.16 19.32 12.06
C ALA A 46 13.69 19.10 12.46
N PHE A 47 12.82 20.08 12.19
CA PHE A 47 11.38 19.94 12.43
C PHE A 47 10.76 18.77 11.63
N SER A 48 11.15 18.61 10.37
CA SER A 48 10.63 17.53 9.52
C SER A 48 11.10 16.17 10.01
N ALA A 49 12.36 16.06 10.44
CA ALA A 49 12.92 14.87 11.05
C ALA A 49 12.22 14.51 12.38
N ASP A 50 11.94 15.51 13.22
CA ASP A 50 11.17 15.31 14.46
C ASP A 50 9.74 14.82 14.17
N CYS A 51 9.10 15.38 13.14
CA CYS A 51 7.77 14.93 12.70
C CYS A 51 7.81 13.48 12.21
N ASP A 52 8.81 13.09 11.42
CA ASP A 52 8.96 11.72 10.92
C ASP A 52 9.25 10.74 12.05
N ALA A 53 10.10 11.13 13.00
CA ALA A 53 10.38 10.37 14.21
C ALA A 53 9.11 10.18 15.06
N PHE A 54 8.32 11.25 15.24
CA PHE A 54 7.07 11.17 16.00
C PHE A 54 6.03 10.28 15.31
N VAL A 55 5.90 10.36 13.97
CA VAL A 55 5.04 9.45 13.21
C VAL A 55 5.46 7.99 13.40
N ALA A 56 6.75 7.70 13.47
CA ALA A 56 7.25 6.35 13.77
C ALA A 56 6.85 5.86 15.18
N VAL A 57 6.87 6.74 16.19
CA VAL A 57 6.39 6.43 17.55
C VAL A 57 4.90 6.13 17.55
N VAL A 58 4.10 6.94 16.85
CA VAL A 58 2.65 6.72 16.74
C VAL A 58 2.36 5.40 16.04
N ALA A 59 3.05 5.10 14.94
CA ALA A 59 2.91 3.84 14.21
C ALA A 59 3.30 2.64 15.07
N ASP A 60 4.40 2.72 15.83
CA ASP A 60 4.81 1.67 16.75
C ASP A 60 3.72 1.37 17.78
N LYS A 61 3.16 2.42 18.40
CA LYS A 61 2.11 2.24 19.40
C LYS A 61 0.82 1.70 18.80
N TYR A 62 0.45 2.14 17.60
CA TYR A 62 -0.70 1.63 16.87
C TYR A 62 -0.58 0.12 16.63
N PHE A 63 0.54 -0.33 16.06
CA PHE A 63 0.73 -1.73 15.76
C PHE A 63 0.86 -2.59 17.01
N GLU A 64 1.58 -2.12 18.04
CA GLU A 64 1.66 -2.81 19.33
C GLU A 64 0.26 -3.08 19.92
N LEU A 65 -0.58 -2.04 19.98
CA LEU A 65 -1.92 -2.14 20.56
C LEU A 65 -2.84 -3.05 19.73
N CYS A 66 -2.85 -2.87 18.40
CA CYS A 66 -3.69 -3.67 17.51
C CYS A 66 -3.29 -5.15 17.52
N VAL A 67 -1.99 -5.45 17.39
CA VAL A 67 -1.50 -6.83 17.40
C VAL A 67 -1.77 -7.49 18.75
N SER A 68 -1.50 -6.79 19.86
CA SER A 68 -1.77 -7.31 21.21
C SER A 68 -3.26 -7.63 21.40
N ALA A 69 -4.15 -6.73 20.99
CA ALA A 69 -5.59 -6.95 21.08
C ALA A 69 -6.05 -8.15 20.23
N ILE A 70 -5.57 -8.25 18.98
CA ILE A 70 -5.90 -9.37 18.09
C ILE A 70 -5.39 -10.68 18.67
N LYS A 71 -4.11 -10.77 19.06
CA LYS A 71 -3.52 -12.01 19.59
C LYS A 71 -4.10 -12.43 20.93
N THR A 72 -4.62 -11.49 21.73
CA THR A 72 -5.34 -11.81 22.96
C THR A 72 -6.65 -12.56 22.66
N ALA A 73 -7.37 -12.14 21.60
CA ALA A 73 -8.62 -12.77 21.20
C ALA A 73 -8.40 -14.01 20.31
N ASP A 74 -7.35 -14.00 19.50
CA ASP A 74 -7.04 -15.01 18.49
C ASP A 74 -5.51 -15.22 18.38
N PRO A 75 -4.92 -16.04 19.25
CA PRO A 75 -3.48 -16.23 19.32
C PRO A 75 -2.89 -17.02 18.14
N ASN A 76 -3.73 -17.73 17.38
CA ASN A 76 -3.27 -18.70 16.38
C ASN A 76 -3.23 -18.15 14.95
N HIS A 77 -3.95 -17.06 14.65
CA HIS A 77 -4.01 -16.51 13.29
C HIS A 77 -3.02 -15.37 13.06
N LEU A 78 -2.60 -15.22 11.81
CA LEU A 78 -1.66 -14.18 11.38
C LEU A 78 -2.29 -12.78 11.46
N VAL A 79 -1.53 -11.78 11.91
CA VAL A 79 -1.91 -10.37 11.78
C VAL A 79 -1.32 -9.80 10.49
N LEU A 80 -2.20 -9.52 9.53
CA LEU A 80 -1.83 -9.16 8.15
C LEU A 80 -1.58 -7.66 7.92
N GLY A 81 -1.55 -6.85 8.97
CA GLY A 81 -1.29 -5.41 8.87
C GLY A 81 -2.51 -4.55 8.54
N SER A 82 -2.26 -3.43 7.89
CA SER A 82 -3.21 -2.32 7.74
C SER A 82 -3.41 -1.84 6.29
N ARG A 83 -2.99 -2.62 5.29
CA ARG A 83 -3.21 -2.35 3.85
C ARG A 83 -2.75 -0.94 3.44
N PHE A 84 -1.45 -0.66 3.57
CA PHE A 84 -0.91 0.65 3.22
C PHE A 84 -1.26 1.06 1.78
N GLY A 85 -1.97 2.18 1.61
CA GLY A 85 -2.39 2.69 0.29
C GLY A 85 -1.30 3.40 -0.51
N TYR A 86 -0.15 3.66 0.11
CA TYR A 86 1.06 4.21 -0.48
C TYR A 86 2.26 3.75 0.36
N GLN A 87 3.47 3.81 -0.19
CA GLN A 87 4.68 3.47 0.57
C GLN A 87 4.87 4.45 1.73
N PRO A 88 4.82 3.99 3.00
CA PRO A 88 4.96 4.89 4.14
C PRO A 88 6.44 5.20 4.42
N LEU A 89 6.68 6.14 5.33
CA LEU A 89 8.03 6.51 5.78
C LEU A 89 8.76 5.30 6.39
N ALA A 90 10.09 5.26 6.27
CA ALA A 90 10.91 4.16 6.76
C ALA A 90 10.68 3.83 8.25
N GLY A 91 10.44 4.83 9.10
CA GLY A 91 10.12 4.62 10.51
C GLY A 91 8.79 3.88 10.74
N VAL A 92 7.79 4.11 9.89
CA VAL A 92 6.50 3.40 9.91
C VAL A 92 6.67 1.97 9.39
N ILE A 93 7.45 1.79 8.33
CA ILE A 93 7.82 0.45 7.81
C ILE A 93 8.53 -0.37 8.91
N ALA A 94 9.49 0.24 9.61
CA ALA A 94 10.19 -0.40 10.71
C ALA A 94 9.25 -0.76 11.88
N ALA A 95 8.30 0.12 12.21
CA ALA A 95 7.27 -0.17 13.21
C ALA A 95 6.38 -1.34 12.81
N ALA A 96 5.87 -1.34 11.57
CA ALA A 96 5.11 -2.47 11.03
C ALA A 96 5.91 -3.78 11.11
N GLY A 97 7.19 -3.74 10.74
CA GLY A 97 8.11 -4.88 10.80
C GLY A 97 8.36 -5.45 12.20
N ARG A 98 8.25 -4.65 13.27
CA ARG A 98 8.41 -5.14 14.64
C ARG A 98 7.22 -5.95 15.14
N HIS A 99 6.01 -5.61 14.70
CA HIS A 99 4.78 -6.11 15.31
C HIS A 99 4.00 -7.08 14.43
N LEU A 100 4.02 -6.89 13.11
CA LEU A 100 3.18 -7.66 12.19
C LEU A 100 3.76 -9.02 11.83
N ASP A 101 2.88 -9.97 11.53
CA ASP A 101 3.25 -11.26 10.94
C ASP A 101 3.51 -11.10 9.43
N VAL A 102 2.63 -10.37 8.74
CA VAL A 102 2.72 -10.04 7.30
C VAL A 102 2.43 -8.55 7.11
N ILE A 103 3.18 -7.87 6.26
CA ILE A 103 2.92 -6.47 5.90
C ILE A 103 2.05 -6.41 4.64
N SER A 104 0.81 -5.97 4.76
CA SER A 104 -0.07 -5.75 3.60
C SER A 104 -0.01 -4.33 3.06
N PHE A 105 -0.05 -4.21 1.73
CA PHE A 105 -0.10 -2.93 1.03
C PHE A 105 -0.91 -3.02 -0.26
N ASN A 106 -1.47 -1.90 -0.68
CA ASN A 106 -2.14 -1.76 -1.97
C ASN A 106 -1.16 -1.09 -2.94
N CYS A 107 -1.11 -1.54 -4.18
CA CYS A 107 -0.22 -0.97 -5.18
C CYS A 107 -0.89 -0.96 -6.55
N TYR A 108 -1.43 0.21 -6.89
CA TYR A 108 -2.13 0.49 -8.14
C TYR A 108 -1.18 1.12 -9.18
N GLU A 109 -0.02 0.49 -9.37
CA GLU A 109 1.00 0.86 -10.36
C GLU A 109 1.20 -0.30 -11.35
N PHE A 110 1.93 -0.07 -12.44
CA PHE A 110 2.30 -1.17 -13.35
C PHE A 110 3.35 -2.12 -12.77
N ASP A 111 4.22 -1.63 -11.90
CA ASP A 111 5.29 -2.40 -11.28
C ASP A 111 5.25 -2.24 -9.76
N PRO A 112 5.01 -3.33 -9.00
CA PRO A 112 5.02 -3.29 -7.54
C PRO A 112 6.43 -3.42 -6.95
N GLY A 113 7.45 -3.73 -7.76
CA GLY A 113 8.81 -4.03 -7.33
C GLY A 113 9.40 -3.02 -6.34
N PRO A 114 9.38 -1.70 -6.63
CA PRO A 114 9.93 -0.69 -5.73
C PRO A 114 9.27 -0.69 -4.33
N VAL A 115 7.95 -0.86 -4.28
CA VAL A 115 7.19 -0.88 -3.02
C VAL A 115 7.50 -2.16 -2.23
N ILE A 116 7.61 -3.31 -2.92
CA ILE A 116 8.01 -4.58 -2.31
C ILE A 116 9.41 -4.48 -1.70
N ASP A 117 10.36 -3.87 -2.43
CA ASP A 117 11.75 -3.71 -1.99
C ASP A 117 11.86 -2.81 -0.74
N ALA A 118 11.00 -1.79 -0.63
CA ALA A 118 10.94 -0.94 0.56
C ALA A 118 10.60 -1.73 1.84
N TYR A 119 9.78 -2.77 1.73
CA TYR A 119 9.42 -3.63 2.87
C TYR A 119 10.47 -4.71 3.16
N ALA A 120 11.35 -5.04 2.22
CA ALA A 120 12.36 -6.10 2.38
C ALA A 120 13.30 -5.86 3.58
N ALA A 121 13.58 -4.59 3.90
CA ALA A 121 14.40 -4.19 5.05
C ALA A 121 13.84 -4.67 6.41
N THR A 122 12.56 -5.02 6.49
CA THR A 122 11.94 -5.53 7.72
C THR A 122 12.19 -7.02 7.96
N GLY A 123 12.60 -7.77 6.92
CA GLY A 123 12.66 -9.22 6.96
C GLY A 123 11.30 -9.92 7.07
N LYS A 124 10.17 -9.18 6.99
CA LYS A 124 8.82 -9.72 7.03
C LYS A 124 8.32 -10.08 5.63
N PRO A 125 7.47 -11.11 5.51
CA PRO A 125 6.70 -11.32 4.29
C PRO A 125 5.73 -10.17 4.05
N CYS A 126 5.41 -9.91 2.78
CA CYS A 126 4.44 -8.92 2.37
C CYS A 126 3.36 -9.49 1.45
N LEU A 127 2.19 -8.86 1.50
CA LEU A 127 0.98 -9.23 0.74
C LEU A 127 0.49 -8.03 -0.04
N ILE A 128 0.41 -8.15 -1.37
CA ILE A 128 -0.25 -7.14 -2.20
C ILE A 128 -1.75 -7.31 -2.02
N SER A 129 -2.36 -6.47 -1.22
CA SER A 129 -3.71 -6.68 -0.74
C SER A 129 -4.80 -6.03 -1.59
N GLU A 130 -4.39 -5.15 -2.51
CA GLU A 130 -5.15 -4.67 -3.66
C GLU A 130 -4.21 -4.25 -4.79
N PHE A 131 -4.59 -4.61 -6.01
CA PHE A 131 -4.14 -4.00 -7.26
C PHE A 131 -5.18 -4.29 -8.33
N SER A 132 -5.16 -3.52 -9.41
CA SER A 132 -6.03 -3.76 -10.57
C SER A 132 -5.66 -2.91 -11.77
N PHE A 133 -6.23 -3.29 -12.90
CA PHE A 133 -6.17 -2.56 -14.16
C PHE A 133 -7.57 -2.43 -14.75
N ARG A 134 -7.83 -1.36 -15.51
CA ARG A 134 -9.14 -1.09 -16.15
C ARG A 134 -9.04 -1.07 -17.66
N GLY A 135 -9.95 -1.75 -18.35
CA GLY A 135 -10.11 -1.68 -19.80
C GLY A 135 -11.07 -0.55 -20.19
N ASP A 136 -10.67 0.30 -21.13
CA ASP A 136 -11.52 1.37 -21.67
C ASP A 136 -12.52 0.87 -22.73
N ASP A 137 -12.36 -0.37 -23.22
CA ASP A 137 -13.31 -1.08 -24.09
C ASP A 137 -14.45 -1.77 -23.33
N ALA A 138 -14.48 -1.68 -22.00
CA ALA A 138 -15.54 -2.27 -21.16
C ALA A 138 -16.89 -1.55 -21.26
N GLY A 139 -16.93 -0.33 -21.83
CA GLY A 139 -18.12 0.51 -21.88
C GLY A 139 -18.46 1.20 -20.54
N LEU A 140 -17.55 1.12 -19.56
CA LEU A 140 -17.65 1.84 -18.29
C LEU A 140 -16.92 3.20 -18.36
N PRO A 141 -17.37 4.21 -17.58
CA PRO A 141 -16.76 5.54 -17.66
C PRO A 141 -15.30 5.57 -17.21
N ASN A 142 -14.91 4.74 -16.22
CA ASN A 142 -13.56 4.72 -15.64
C ASN A 142 -13.09 6.14 -15.24
N THR A 143 -13.99 6.98 -14.73
CA THR A 143 -13.66 8.38 -14.40
C THR A 143 -13.09 8.53 -13.00
N LYS A 144 -13.42 7.59 -12.11
CA LYS A 144 -12.95 7.59 -10.72
C LYS A 144 -12.53 6.19 -10.27
N GLY A 145 -11.35 6.13 -9.63
CA GLY A 145 -10.74 4.92 -9.08
C GLY A 145 -9.22 4.91 -9.23
N ALA A 146 -8.54 4.07 -8.45
CA ALA A 146 -7.07 3.97 -8.46
C ALA A 146 -6.54 3.07 -9.60
N GLY A 147 -5.34 3.36 -10.09
CA GLY A 147 -4.62 2.46 -11.00
C GLY A 147 -4.74 2.74 -12.48
N PRO A 148 -4.02 1.98 -13.32
CA PRO A 148 -3.89 2.31 -14.72
C PRO A 148 -5.13 1.98 -15.55
N ARG A 149 -5.35 2.79 -16.59
CA ARG A 149 -6.32 2.53 -17.66
C ARG A 149 -5.59 2.03 -18.89
N LEU A 150 -6.15 1.01 -19.53
CA LEU A 150 -5.61 0.32 -20.69
C LEU A 150 -6.65 0.31 -21.79
N ALA A 151 -6.20 0.27 -23.04
CA ALA A 151 -7.09 0.38 -24.19
C ALA A 151 -8.05 -0.81 -24.31
N THR A 152 -7.60 -2.01 -23.95
CA THR A 152 -8.36 -3.25 -24.18
C THR A 152 -8.37 -4.21 -22.99
N GLN A 153 -9.36 -5.10 -22.95
CA GLN A 153 -9.39 -6.24 -22.01
C GLN A 153 -8.19 -7.17 -22.16
N LEU A 154 -7.64 -7.30 -23.38
CA LEU A 154 -6.42 -8.08 -23.61
C LEU A 154 -5.20 -7.41 -22.97
N ASP A 155 -5.08 -6.09 -23.07
CA ASP A 155 -3.99 -5.35 -22.43
C ASP A 155 -4.12 -5.39 -20.91
N ARG A 156 -5.35 -5.33 -20.39
CA ARG A 156 -5.67 -5.54 -18.97
C ARG A 156 -5.19 -6.90 -18.47
N ALA A 157 -5.43 -7.96 -19.23
CA ALA A 157 -4.95 -9.30 -18.91
C ALA A 157 -3.41 -9.41 -18.96
N ARG A 158 -2.76 -8.78 -19.95
CA ARG A 158 -1.29 -8.73 -20.06
C ARG A 158 -0.64 -7.95 -18.91
N ALA A 159 -1.26 -6.85 -18.49
CA ALA A 159 -0.79 -6.06 -17.36
C ALA A 159 -0.87 -6.87 -16.05
N PHE A 160 -1.94 -7.64 -15.83
CA PHE A 160 -2.03 -8.58 -14.72
C PHE A 160 -0.88 -9.59 -14.74
N GLU A 161 -0.60 -10.23 -15.89
CA GLU A 161 0.48 -11.22 -16.00
C GLU A 161 1.85 -10.61 -15.67
N GLY A 162 2.16 -9.45 -16.26
CA GLY A 162 3.43 -8.77 -16.01
C GLY A 162 3.61 -8.36 -14.55
N TYR A 163 2.56 -7.78 -13.95
CA TYR A 163 2.55 -7.35 -12.56
C TYR A 163 2.76 -8.53 -11.60
N VAL A 164 2.00 -9.62 -11.77
CA VAL A 164 2.08 -10.78 -10.89
C VAL A 164 3.40 -11.52 -11.07
N ALA A 165 3.91 -11.65 -12.29
CA ALA A 165 5.24 -12.23 -12.51
C ALA A 165 6.34 -11.41 -11.81
N ALA A 166 6.28 -10.08 -11.91
CA ALA A 166 7.21 -9.19 -11.22
C ALA A 166 7.10 -9.32 -9.69
N ALA A 167 5.87 -9.33 -9.14
CA ALA A 167 5.63 -9.51 -7.72
C ALA A 167 6.16 -10.85 -7.20
N LEU A 168 5.81 -11.96 -7.87
CA LEU A 168 6.23 -13.31 -7.46
C LEU A 168 7.73 -13.54 -7.58
N SER A 169 8.43 -12.78 -8.42
CA SER A 169 9.91 -12.81 -8.49
C SER A 169 10.60 -12.28 -7.23
N LYS A 170 9.86 -11.60 -6.34
CA LYS A 170 10.38 -11.07 -5.08
C LYS A 170 10.20 -12.11 -3.96
N PRO A 171 11.27 -12.48 -3.24
CA PRO A 171 11.23 -13.58 -2.26
C PRO A 171 10.41 -13.28 -1.01
N ASN A 172 10.16 -12.01 -0.70
CA ASN A 172 9.35 -11.62 0.45
C ASN A 172 7.84 -11.52 0.15
N VAL A 173 7.40 -11.72 -1.10
CA VAL A 173 5.96 -11.72 -1.43
C VAL A 173 5.36 -13.08 -1.15
N VAL A 174 4.29 -13.11 -0.35
CA VAL A 174 3.57 -14.35 -0.01
C VAL A 174 2.18 -14.44 -0.64
N GLY A 175 1.78 -13.43 -1.41
CA GLY A 175 0.52 -13.45 -2.14
C GLY A 175 0.13 -12.11 -2.73
N TYR A 176 -0.98 -12.13 -3.47
CA TYR A 176 -1.61 -10.97 -4.06
C TYR A 176 -3.13 -11.14 -4.12
N HIS A 177 -3.87 -10.04 -4.01
CA HIS A 177 -5.31 -9.99 -4.15
C HIS A 177 -5.72 -8.93 -5.18
N TRP A 178 -6.52 -9.37 -6.15
CA TRP A 178 -7.13 -8.50 -7.14
C TRP A 178 -8.30 -7.73 -6.52
N PHE A 179 -8.34 -6.41 -6.72
CA PHE A 179 -9.48 -5.58 -6.34
C PHE A 179 -10.24 -5.17 -7.60
N GLU A 180 -11.41 -5.69 -7.91
CA GLU A 180 -12.32 -6.46 -7.08
C GLU A 180 -13.04 -7.53 -7.93
N HIS A 181 -13.99 -8.25 -7.33
CA HIS A 181 -14.64 -9.36 -7.99
C HIS A 181 -15.48 -8.93 -9.20
N ALA A 182 -16.37 -7.95 -9.02
CA ALA A 182 -17.32 -7.49 -10.05
C ALA A 182 -17.07 -6.02 -10.40
N ASP A 183 -17.46 -5.63 -11.61
CA ASP A 183 -17.42 -4.25 -12.03
C ASP A 183 -18.30 -3.35 -11.16
N GLN A 184 -17.86 -2.11 -11.05
CA GLN A 184 -18.62 -1.10 -10.33
C GLN A 184 -19.76 -0.54 -11.18
N PRO A 185 -20.82 0.01 -10.56
CA PRO A 185 -21.90 0.66 -11.31
C PRO A 185 -21.37 1.83 -12.15
N ALA A 186 -21.84 1.96 -13.39
CA ALA A 186 -21.50 3.09 -14.25
C ALA A 186 -21.92 4.46 -13.65
N GLN A 187 -22.88 4.47 -12.74
CA GLN A 187 -23.34 5.66 -12.02
C GLN A 187 -22.52 5.96 -10.75
N GLY A 188 -21.56 5.09 -10.41
CA GLY A 188 -20.73 5.21 -9.22
C GLY A 188 -21.20 4.37 -8.03
N ARG A 189 -20.25 3.85 -7.25
CA ARG A 189 -20.43 3.31 -5.89
C ARG A 189 -20.75 4.45 -4.89
N PHE A 190 -20.87 4.14 -3.60
CA PHE A 190 -21.12 5.11 -2.53
C PHE A 190 -20.15 6.31 -2.48
N ASP A 191 -18.94 6.16 -3.01
CA ASP A 191 -17.93 7.23 -3.14
C ASP A 191 -17.77 7.72 -4.59
N GLY A 192 -18.59 7.24 -5.51
CA GLY A 192 -18.62 7.62 -6.91
C GLY A 192 -17.62 6.87 -7.81
N GLU A 193 -16.90 5.86 -7.34
CA GLU A 193 -16.08 5.03 -8.24
C GLU A 193 -16.94 4.24 -9.23
N ASP A 194 -16.57 4.27 -10.51
CA ASP A 194 -17.35 3.82 -11.67
C ASP A 194 -16.51 2.96 -12.65
N SER A 195 -15.65 2.11 -12.08
CA SER A 195 -14.52 1.48 -12.76
C SER A 195 -14.72 0.02 -13.20
N ASN A 196 -14.07 -0.34 -14.31
CA ASN A 196 -13.90 -1.70 -14.82
C ASN A 196 -12.84 -2.50 -14.03
N PHE A 197 -13.12 -2.76 -12.75
CA PHE A 197 -12.23 -3.54 -11.89
C PHE A 197 -12.57 -5.03 -11.85
N GLY A 198 -13.76 -5.44 -12.27
CA GLY A 198 -14.26 -6.78 -12.07
C GLY A 198 -13.54 -7.85 -12.89
N THR A 199 -13.39 -9.02 -12.28
CA THR A 199 -13.21 -10.29 -13.02
C THR A 199 -14.48 -10.70 -13.78
N VAL A 200 -15.62 -10.15 -13.35
CA VAL A 200 -16.93 -10.25 -14.00
C VAL A 200 -17.54 -8.86 -14.16
N THR A 201 -18.48 -8.70 -15.09
CA THR A 201 -19.32 -7.50 -15.18
C THR A 201 -20.32 -7.42 -14.02
N ILE A 202 -21.06 -6.31 -13.91
CA ILE A 202 -22.15 -6.17 -12.92
C ILE A 202 -23.30 -7.19 -13.10
N ASP A 203 -23.43 -7.76 -14.30
CA ASP A 203 -24.39 -8.82 -14.62
C ASP A 203 -23.79 -10.24 -14.50
N ASP A 204 -22.66 -10.38 -13.80
CA ASP A 204 -21.95 -11.65 -13.58
C ASP A 204 -21.45 -12.33 -14.87
N ARG A 205 -21.11 -11.53 -15.90
CA ARG A 205 -20.50 -12.05 -17.14
C ARG A 205 -18.98 -12.02 -17.01
N VAL A 206 -18.34 -13.16 -17.25
CA VAL A 206 -16.89 -13.32 -17.09
C VAL A 206 -16.10 -12.52 -18.13
N TYR A 207 -15.04 -11.83 -17.67
CA TYR A 207 -13.99 -11.32 -18.54
C TYR A 207 -13.00 -12.44 -18.89
N ASP A 208 -13.24 -13.06 -20.04
CA ASP A 208 -12.56 -14.28 -20.48
C ASP A 208 -11.04 -14.10 -20.61
N GLU A 209 -10.55 -13.02 -21.22
CA GLU A 209 -9.10 -12.80 -21.37
C GLU A 209 -8.40 -12.71 -20.02
N LEU A 210 -9.02 -11.99 -19.07
CA LEU A 210 -8.47 -11.77 -17.73
C LEU A 210 -8.46 -13.07 -16.94
N THR A 211 -9.60 -13.75 -16.83
CA THR A 211 -9.74 -14.96 -16.01
C THR A 211 -8.95 -16.15 -16.55
N LYS A 212 -8.84 -16.31 -17.87
CA LYS A 212 -7.95 -17.33 -18.48
C LYS A 212 -6.48 -17.04 -18.18
N THR A 213 -6.09 -15.76 -18.21
CA THR A 213 -4.72 -15.35 -17.87
C THR A 213 -4.42 -15.56 -16.39
N MET A 214 -5.33 -15.13 -15.49
CA MET A 214 -5.25 -15.39 -14.05
C MET A 214 -5.10 -16.88 -13.75
N THR A 215 -5.92 -17.72 -14.39
CA THR A 215 -5.83 -19.19 -14.22
C THR A 215 -4.45 -19.71 -14.58
N ARG A 216 -3.92 -19.32 -15.75
CA ARG A 216 -2.60 -19.76 -16.22
C ARG A 216 -1.45 -19.28 -15.31
N VAL A 217 -1.50 -18.03 -14.86
CA VAL A 217 -0.48 -17.45 -13.97
C VAL A 217 -0.55 -18.09 -12.59
N ASN A 218 -1.74 -18.27 -12.03
CA ASN A 218 -1.93 -18.90 -10.71
C ASN A 218 -1.41 -20.35 -10.70
N VAL A 219 -1.61 -21.12 -11.78
CA VAL A 219 -1.04 -22.47 -11.93
C VAL A 219 0.49 -22.44 -11.91
N ALA A 220 1.10 -21.37 -12.41
CA ALA A 220 2.55 -21.20 -12.46
C ALA A 220 3.14 -20.51 -11.23
N ALA A 221 2.32 -20.01 -10.29
CA ALA A 221 2.75 -19.06 -9.27
C ALA A 221 3.90 -19.58 -8.39
N GLU A 222 3.73 -20.78 -7.82
CA GLU A 222 4.76 -21.43 -6.99
C GLU A 222 6.09 -21.62 -7.75
N ARG A 223 6.00 -22.00 -9.03
CA ARG A 223 7.19 -22.19 -9.87
C ARG A 223 7.88 -20.85 -10.17
N ILE A 224 7.13 -19.78 -10.40
CA ILE A 224 7.68 -18.44 -10.61
C ILE A 224 8.37 -17.97 -9.34
N HIS A 225 7.75 -18.17 -8.19
CA HIS A 225 8.28 -17.74 -6.89
C HIS A 225 9.51 -18.53 -6.44
N ALA A 226 9.54 -19.84 -6.71
CA ALA A 226 10.69 -20.69 -6.42
C ALA A 226 11.85 -20.54 -7.43
N ALA A 227 11.67 -19.78 -8.51
CA ALA A 227 12.71 -19.60 -9.50
C ALA A 227 13.91 -18.86 -8.89
N PRO A 228 15.16 -19.20 -9.27
CA PRO A 228 16.32 -18.48 -8.79
C PRO A 228 16.20 -17.00 -9.17
N VAL A 229 16.35 -16.11 -8.18
CA VAL A 229 16.52 -14.68 -8.46
C VAL A 229 17.81 -14.55 -9.28
N PRO A 230 17.78 -13.98 -10.50
CA PRO A 230 19.00 -13.75 -11.27
C PRO A 230 19.96 -12.96 -10.39
N ALA A 231 21.17 -13.49 -10.19
CA ALA A 231 22.21 -12.76 -9.49
C ALA A 231 22.44 -11.44 -10.24
N VAL A 232 22.28 -10.31 -9.54
CA VAL A 232 22.71 -9.02 -10.06
C VAL A 232 24.23 -9.10 -10.20
N ILE A 233 24.72 -9.15 -11.45
CA ILE A 233 26.15 -9.11 -11.79
C ILE A 233 26.63 -7.68 -11.72
#